data_AF-A0A1C6E957-F1
#
_entry.id   AF-A0A1C6E957-F1
#
_cell.length_a   1.000
_cell.length_b   1.000
_cell.length_c   1.000
_cell.angle_alpha   90.00
_cell.angle_beta   90.00
_cell.angle_gamma   90.00
#
_symmetry.space_group_name_H-M   'P 1'
#
loop_
_entity.id
_entity.type
_entity.pdbx_description
1 polymer ?
#
loop_
_entity_poly.entity_id
_entity_poly.type
_entity_poly.pdbx_seq_one_letter_code
_entity_poly.pdbx_strand_id
1 'polypeptide(L)'
;MATVNYTVRPGDTLWNIAEKFDTSVNDIARYNGISDVNQIYPGQVLRIATQFPVASKWYIVRQGDTLSSIADRYNTTVERLLQLNCCIYDPNRIYPGQVLRVKP
;
A
#
# COMPACT_ATOMS: atom_id res chain seq x y z
N MET A 1 -3.99 -2.27 18.60
CA MET A 1 -2.95 -2.25 17.54
C MET A 1 -3.00 -3.56 16.79
N ALA A 2 -3.10 -3.52 15.47
CA ALA A 2 -2.86 -4.69 14.64
C ALA A 2 -1.39 -4.65 14.18
N THR A 3 -0.76 -5.81 14.07
CA THR A 3 0.58 -5.91 13.46
C THR A 3 0.44 -6.59 12.11
N VAL A 4 0.95 -5.96 11.06
CA VAL A 4 1.03 -6.52 9.71
C VAL A 4 2.49 -6.78 9.37
N ASN A 5 2.81 -7.95 8.84
CA ASN A 5 4.13 -8.21 8.28
C ASN A 5 4.16 -7.75 6.81
N TYR A 6 5.10 -6.87 6.49
CA TYR A 6 5.29 -6.33 5.15
C TYR A 6 6.68 -6.64 4.63
N THR A 7 6.76 -7.33 3.49
CA THR A 7 8.03 -7.55 2.79
C THR A 7 8.33 -6.34 1.90
N VAL A 8 9.47 -5.69 2.17
CA VAL A 8 10.00 -4.55 1.41
C VAL A 8 10.24 -4.96 -0.04
N ARG A 9 9.83 -4.10 -0.97
CA ARG A 9 9.97 -4.29 -2.41
C ARG A 9 11.04 -3.36 -2.98
N PRO A 10 11.61 -3.65 -4.17
CA PRO A 10 12.48 -2.69 -4.86
C PRO A 10 11.79 -1.32 -4.99
N GLY A 11 12.47 -0.26 -4.54
CA GLY A 11 11.95 1.11 -4.58
C GLY A 11 11.09 1.54 -3.38
N ASP A 12 10.84 0.65 -2.41
CA ASP A 12 10.15 1.03 -1.17
C ASP A 12 11.04 1.94 -0.29
N THR A 13 10.41 2.84 0.46
CA THR A 13 11.04 3.64 1.51
C THR A 13 10.22 3.49 2.79
N LEU A 14 10.80 3.74 3.97
CA LEU A 14 9.97 3.74 5.18
C LEU A 14 8.85 4.78 5.13
N TRP A 15 9.04 5.87 4.39
CA TRP A 15 8.04 6.92 4.23
C TRP A 15 6.80 6.45 3.49
N ASN A 16 6.96 5.84 2.30
CA ASN A 16 5.81 5.36 1.53
C ASN A 16 5.14 4.13 2.18
N ILE A 17 5.89 3.32 2.93
CA ILE A 17 5.35 2.23 3.74
C ILE A 17 4.51 2.80 4.90
N ALA A 18 5.01 3.82 5.59
CA ALA A 18 4.30 4.48 6.69
C ALA A 18 2.96 5.05 6.24
N GLU A 19 2.97 5.81 5.14
CA GLU A 19 1.77 6.39 4.53
C GLU A 19 0.75 5.32 4.12
N LYS A 20 1.23 4.22 3.53
CA LYS A 20 0.40 3.09 3.09
C LYS A 20 -0.32 2.39 4.24
N PHE A 21 0.32 2.29 5.40
CA PHE A 21 -0.23 1.62 6.58
C PHE A 21 -0.80 2.59 7.62
N ASP A 22 -0.91 3.88 7.27
CA ASP A 22 -1.42 4.93 8.14
C ASP A 22 -0.70 4.93 9.51
N THR A 23 0.62 4.91 9.45
CA THR A 23 1.53 4.92 10.60
C THR A 23 2.68 5.90 10.35
N SER A 24 3.65 5.99 11.26
CA SER A 24 4.81 6.87 11.10
C SER A 24 6.09 6.09 10.79
N VAL A 25 7.01 6.75 10.07
CA VAL A 25 8.37 6.22 9.83
C VAL A 25 9.05 5.86 11.15
N ASN A 26 8.90 6.71 12.16
CA ASN A 26 9.51 6.52 13.47
C ASN A 26 8.94 5.30 14.20
N ASP A 27 7.63 5.06 14.09
CA ASP A 27 7.00 3.87 14.69
C ASP A 27 7.48 2.59 14.00
N ILE A 28 7.57 2.59 12.66
CA ILE A 28 8.13 1.45 11.93
C ILE A 28 9.58 1.22 12.33
N ALA A 29 10.40 2.27 12.34
CA ALA A 29 11.82 2.15 12.66
C ALA A 29 12.04 1.62 14.07
N ARG A 30 11.37 2.22 15.06
CA ARG A 30 11.44 1.79 16.47
C ARG A 30 10.98 0.35 16.66
N TYR A 31 9.90 -0.06 16.00
CA TYR A 31 9.34 -1.40 16.17
C TYR A 31 10.17 -2.50 15.49
N ASN A 32 11.01 -2.13 14.51
CA ASN A 32 11.90 -3.04 13.78
C ASN A 32 13.38 -2.89 14.15
N GLY A 33 13.72 -2.02 15.11
CA GLY A 33 15.12 -1.77 15.50
C GLY A 33 15.97 -1.16 14.38
N ILE A 34 15.36 -0.35 13.50
CA ILE A 34 16.06 0.32 12.40
C ILE A 34 16.64 1.63 12.89
N SER A 35 17.97 1.75 12.86
CA SER A 35 18.69 2.96 13.26
C SER A 35 18.78 4.00 12.14
N ASP A 36 18.97 3.55 10.89
CA ASP A 36 18.96 4.41 9.71
C ASP A 36 17.71 4.14 8.88
N VAL A 37 16.76 5.07 8.92
CA VAL A 37 15.46 4.97 8.25
C VAL A 37 15.55 4.89 6.72
N ASN A 38 16.71 5.24 6.15
CA ASN A 38 16.96 5.16 4.71
C ASN A 38 17.57 3.82 4.28
N GLN A 39 17.98 2.96 5.24
CA GLN A 39 18.59 1.66 4.96
C GLN A 39 17.60 0.52 5.19
N ILE A 40 16.72 0.33 4.21
CA ILE A 40 15.90 -0.89 4.09
C ILE A 40 16.21 -1.60 2.78
N TYR A 41 16.08 -2.92 2.77
CA TYR A 41 16.47 -3.74 1.62
C TYR A 41 15.28 -4.53 1.07
N PRO A 42 15.15 -4.68 -0.26
CA PRO A 42 14.15 -5.58 -0.84
C PRO A 42 14.25 -7.00 -0.24
N GLY A 43 13.10 -7.58 0.11
CA GLY A 43 13.01 -8.87 0.79
C GLY A 43 13.03 -8.77 2.32
N GLN A 44 13.42 -7.64 2.91
CA GLN A 44 13.35 -7.42 4.36
C GLN A 44 11.89 -7.45 4.82
N VAL A 45 11.61 -8.18 5.90
CA VAL A 45 10.27 -8.23 6.51
C VAL A 45 10.20 -7.21 7.65
N LEU A 46 9.30 -6.24 7.50
CA LEU A 46 9.00 -5.23 8.50
C LEU A 46 7.71 -5.58 9.23
N ARG A 47 7.73 -5.47 10.55
CA ARG A 47 6.55 -5.49 11.40
C ARG A 47 5.98 -4.08 11.42
N ILE A 48 4.75 -3.91 10.96
CA ILE A 48 4.08 -2.61 10.91
C ILE A 48 2.98 -2.61 11.96
N ALA A 49 3.15 -1.80 13.00
CA ALA A 49 2.12 -1.58 14.01
C ALA A 49 1.18 -0.47 13.53
N THR A 50 -0.11 -0.79 13.39
CA THR A 50 -1.14 0.16 13.00
C THR A 50 -2.05 0.43 14.21
N GLN A 51 -2.39 1.71 14.44
CA GLN A 51 -3.26 2.09 15.58
C GLN A 51 -4.61 1.38 15.52
N PHE A 52 -5.15 1.22 14.30
CA PHE A 52 -6.36 0.47 14.00
C PHE A 52 -6.04 -0.65 13.00
N PRO A 53 -6.77 -1.78 12.99
CA PRO A 53 -6.72 -2.67 11.84
C PRO A 53 -7.04 -1.83 10.61
N VAL A 54 -6.13 -1.76 9.63
CA VAL A 54 -6.42 -1.08 8.37
C VAL A 54 -7.53 -1.88 7.73
N ALA A 55 -8.77 -1.40 7.85
CA ALA A 55 -9.90 -2.05 7.23
C ALA A 55 -9.70 -1.93 5.73
N SER A 56 -9.69 -3.08 5.04
CA SER A 56 -9.55 -3.09 3.59
C SER A 56 -10.58 -2.17 2.98
N LYS A 57 -10.11 -1.19 2.21
CA LYS A 57 -10.99 -0.25 1.52
C LYS A 57 -11.23 -0.74 0.11
N TRP A 58 -12.50 -0.79 -0.27
CA TRP A 58 -12.94 -1.19 -1.59
C TRP A 58 -13.51 0.02 -2.34
N TYR A 59 -13.35 0.03 -3.65
CA TYR A 59 -13.86 1.06 -4.55
C TYR A 59 -14.53 0.43 -5.76
N ILE A 60 -15.67 0.98 -6.17
CA ILE A 60 -16.36 0.57 -7.40
C ILE A 60 -15.96 1.55 -8.49
N VAL A 61 -15.30 1.04 -9.52
CA VAL A 61 -14.88 1.81 -10.70
C VAL A 61 -16.09 2.48 -11.34
N ARG A 62 -15.97 3.76 -11.65
CA ARG A 62 -16.99 4.58 -12.29
C ARG A 62 -16.62 4.86 -13.75
N GLN A 63 -17.60 5.30 -14.53
CA GLN A 63 -17.34 5.74 -15.89
C GLN A 63 -16.31 6.88 -15.91
N GLY A 64 -15.27 6.72 -16.71
CA GLY A 64 -14.19 7.69 -16.85
C GLY A 64 -13.03 7.53 -15.86
N ASP A 65 -13.12 6.61 -14.90
CA ASP A 65 -12.01 6.33 -13.99
C ASP A 65 -10.84 5.68 -14.73
N THR A 66 -9.62 6.03 -14.29
CA THR A 66 -8.38 5.32 -14.63
C THR A 66 -7.71 4.81 -13.34
N LEU A 67 -6.88 3.77 -13.43
CA LEU A 67 -6.10 3.32 -12.27
C LEU A 67 -5.27 4.44 -11.67
N SER A 68 -4.71 5.34 -12.48
CA SER A 68 -3.94 6.51 -12.01
C SER A 68 -4.81 7.45 -11.18
N SER A 69 -5.97 7.87 -11.70
CA SER A 69 -6.88 8.77 -10.96
C SER A 69 -7.40 8.15 -9.65
N ILE A 70 -7.61 6.84 -9.63
CA ILE A 70 -8.02 6.10 -8.43
C ILE A 70 -6.84 6.04 -7.44
N ALA A 71 -5.63 5.77 -7.93
CA ALA A 71 -4.43 5.71 -7.10
C ALA A 71 -4.20 7.04 -6.39
N ASP A 72 -4.25 8.15 -7.13
CA ASP A 72 -4.11 9.51 -6.60
C ASP A 72 -5.19 9.80 -5.54
N ARG A 73 -6.46 9.49 -5.84
CA ARG A 73 -7.58 9.68 -4.90
C ARG A 73 -7.38 8.94 -3.58
N TYR A 74 -6.79 7.75 -3.61
CA TYR A 74 -6.60 6.92 -2.43
C TYR A 74 -5.21 7.03 -1.82
N ASN A 75 -4.41 7.98 -2.31
CA ASN A 75 -3.03 8.22 -1.90
C ASN A 75 -2.20 6.92 -1.92
N THR A 76 -2.21 6.27 -3.09
CA THR A 76 -1.53 5.01 -3.36
C THR A 76 -0.96 5.04 -4.79
N THR A 77 -0.33 3.97 -5.25
CA THR A 77 0.21 3.88 -6.61
C THR A 77 -0.58 2.90 -7.48
N VAL A 78 -0.53 3.08 -8.80
CA VAL A 78 -1.08 2.10 -9.77
C VAL A 78 -0.50 0.72 -9.53
N GLU A 79 0.82 0.64 -9.33
CA GLU A 79 1.49 -0.61 -9.00
C GLU A 79 0.88 -1.24 -7.74
N ARG A 80 0.64 -0.44 -6.71
CA ARG A 80 0.03 -0.95 -5.48
C ARG A 80 -1.41 -1.42 -5.69
N LEU A 81 -2.20 -0.72 -6.48
CA LEU A 81 -3.54 -1.17 -6.86
C LEU A 81 -3.49 -2.53 -7.56
N LEU A 82 -2.57 -2.73 -8.51
CA LEU A 82 -2.40 -4.02 -9.20
C LEU A 82 -1.94 -5.13 -8.25
N GLN A 83 -1.02 -4.83 -7.33
CA GLN A 83 -0.58 -5.79 -6.31
C GLN A 83 -1.73 -6.25 -5.40
N LEU A 84 -2.68 -5.36 -5.09
CA LEU A 84 -3.87 -5.68 -4.28
C LEU A 84 -4.96 -6.41 -5.09
N ASN A 85 -4.96 -6.25 -6.41
CA ASN A 85 -5.94 -6.77 -7.34
C ASN A 85 -5.24 -7.59 -8.42
N CYS A 86 -4.52 -8.65 -8.01
CA CYS A 86 -3.63 -9.44 -8.86
C CYS A 86 -4.31 -10.13 -10.06
N CYS A 87 -5.65 -10.13 -10.10
CA CYS A 87 -6.45 -10.58 -11.25
C CYS A 87 -6.53 -9.55 -12.39
N ILE A 88 -6.00 -8.33 -12.22
CA ILE A 88 -5.93 -7.31 -13.27
C ILE A 88 -4.60 -7.46 -14.01
N TYR A 89 -4.67 -8.10 -15.19
CA TYR A 89 -3.50 -8.35 -16.03
C TYR A 89 -3.16 -7.18 -16.96
N ASP A 90 -4.16 -6.39 -17.36
CA ASP A 90 -3.99 -5.18 -18.17
C ASP A 90 -4.41 -3.94 -17.36
N PRO A 91 -3.45 -3.09 -16.93
CA PRO A 91 -3.72 -1.87 -16.16
C PRO A 91 -4.63 -0.86 -16.87
N ASN A 92 -4.70 -0.91 -18.20
CA ASN A 92 -5.52 0.00 -19.00
C ASN A 92 -6.95 -0.54 -19.21
N ARG A 93 -7.27 -1.74 -18.71
CA ARG A 93 -8.60 -2.37 -18.85
C ARG A 93 -9.27 -2.55 -17.50
N ILE A 94 -9.79 -1.45 -16.96
CA ILE A 94 -10.77 -1.47 -15.88
C ILE A 94 -12.16 -1.09 -16.41
N TYR A 95 -13.21 -1.64 -15.81
CA TYR A 95 -14.59 -1.45 -16.29
C TYR A 95 -15.46 -0.80 -15.21
N PRO A 96 -16.41 0.09 -15.57
CA PRO A 96 -17.41 0.57 -14.63
C PRO A 96 -18.13 -0.59 -13.94
N GLY A 97 -18.30 -0.50 -12.62
CA GLY A 97 -18.86 -1.56 -11.78
C GLY A 97 -17.82 -2.56 -11.25
N GLN A 98 -16.60 -2.57 -11.76
CA GLN A 98 -15.52 -3.40 -11.21
C GLN A 98 -15.18 -2.97 -9.78
N VAL A 99 -15.02 -3.93 -8.87
CA VAL A 99 -14.63 -3.67 -7.49
C VAL A 99 -13.12 -3.82 -7.34
N LEU A 100 -12.47 -2.77 -6.85
CA LEU A 100 -11.04 -2.73 -6.57
C LEU A 100 -10.77 -2.62 -5.07
N ARG A 101 -9.83 -3.42 -4.57
CA ARG A 101 -9.22 -3.19 -3.27
C ARG A 101 -8.21 -2.06 -3.40
N VAL A 102 -8.49 -0.92 -2.79
CA VAL A 102 -7.66 0.30 -2.88
C VAL A 102 -6.75 0.51 -1.67
N LYS A 103 -7.10 -0.07 -0.51
CA LYS A 103 -6.22 -0.17 0.66
C LYS A 103 -6.21 -1.59 1.22
N PRO A 104 -5.05 -2.06 1.76
CA PRO A 104 -4.96 -3.34 2.45
C PRO A 104 -5.93 -3.40 3.64
#